data_AF-A0AA93L6T8-F1
#
_entry.id   AF-A0AA93L6T8-F1
#
_cell.length_a   1.000
_cell.length_b   1.000
_cell.length_c   1.000
_cell.angle_alpha   90.00
_cell.angle_beta   90.00
_cell.angle_gamma   90.00
#
_symmetry.space_group_name_H-M   'P 1'
#
loop_
_entity.id
_entity.type
_entity.pdbx_description
1 polymer ?
#
loop_
_entity_poly.entity_id
_entity_poly.type
_entity_poly.pdbx_seq_one_letter_code
_entity_poly.pdbx_strand_id
1 'polypeptide(L)' 'MPKRVLTGNVVSDKGDKTVVVLVERKVKHPLYGKIIRRSKKYHAHDEANEYKAGETVRIEET' A
#
# COMPACT_ATOMS: atom_id res chain seq x y z
N MET A 1 -9.01 19.06 5.48
CA MET A 1 -7.64 18.52 5.66
C MET A 1 -7.26 17.74 4.40
N PRO A 2 -6.00 17.74 3.96
CA PRO A 2 -5.58 16.98 2.79
C PRO A 2 -5.67 15.47 3.08
N LYS A 3 -6.27 14.72 2.15
CA LYS A 3 -6.34 13.26 2.23
C LYS A 3 -4.94 12.65 2.12
N ARG A 4 -4.68 11.59 2.88
CA ARG A 4 -3.37 10.92 2.87
C ARG A 4 -3.29 10.04 1.63
N VAL A 5 -2.20 10.19 0.90
CA VAL A 5 -1.95 9.38 -0.29
C VAL A 5 -0.69 8.55 -0.07
N LEU A 6 -0.80 7.25 -0.30
CA LEU A 6 0.28 6.28 -0.14
C LEU A 6 0.59 5.62 -1.49
N THR A 7 1.83 5.18 -1.67
CA THR A 7 2.26 4.46 -2.87
C THR A 7 2.73 3.08 -2.44
N GLY A 8 2.35 2.05 -3.19
CA GLY A 8 2.68 0.67 -2.88
C GLY A 8 2.57 -0.24 -4.09
N ASN A 9 2.93 -1.50 -3.91
CA ASN A 9 2.85 -2.52 -4.96
C ASN A 9 1.65 -3.44 -4.73
N VAL A 10 0.91 -3.79 -5.78
CA VAL A 10 -0.18 -4.77 -5.71
C VAL A 10 0.41 -6.16 -5.52
N VAL A 11 0.07 -6.81 -4.40
CA VAL A 11 0.55 -8.17 -4.07
C VAL A 11 -0.48 -9.22 -4.45
N SER A 12 -1.77 -8.90 -4.38
CA SER A 12 -2.83 -9.84 -4.70
C SER A 12 -4.02 -9.12 -5.32
N ASP A 13 -4.48 -9.67 -6.43
CA ASP A 13 -5.68 -9.32 -7.17
C ASP A 13 -6.59 -10.57 -7.22
N LYS A 14 -7.01 -11.03 -6.05
CA LYS A 14 -7.87 -12.23 -5.92
C LYS A 14 -9.26 -11.91 -5.40
N GLY A 15 -9.48 -10.68 -4.95
CA GLY A 15 -10.77 -10.23 -4.44
C GLY A 15 -11.56 -9.57 -5.55
N ASP A 16 -12.86 -9.83 -5.62
CA ASP A 16 -13.73 -9.07 -6.51
C ASP A 16 -13.75 -7.60 -6.05
N LYS A 17 -13.40 -6.70 -6.98
CA LYS A 17 -13.39 -5.25 -6.78
C LYS A 17 -12.46 -4.74 -5.67
N THR A 18 -11.49 -5.56 -5.28
CA THR A 18 -10.61 -5.27 -4.15
C THR A 18 -9.21 -5.79 -4.42
N VAL A 19 -8.23 -4.89 -4.37
CA VAL A 19 -6.82 -5.21 -4.54
C VAL A 19 -6.05 -5.06 -3.23
N VAL A 20 -5.09 -5.94 -2.99
CA VAL A 20 -4.23 -5.90 -1.80
C VAL A 20 -2.91 -5.22 -2.15
N VAL A 21 -2.69 -4.03 -1.59
CA VAL A 21 -1.51 -3.20 -1.83
C VAL A 21 -0.56 -3.26 -0.65
N LEU A 22 0.71 -3.58 -0.90
CA LEU A 22 1.80 -3.51 0.07
C LEU A 22 2.46 -2.14 0.02
N VAL A 23 2.36 -1.40 1.11
CA VAL A 23 3.03 -0.11 1.28
C VAL A 23 4.23 -0.31 2.18
N GLU A 24 5.40 0.11 1.70
CA GLU A 24 6.63 0.13 2.48
C GLU A 24 6.91 1.54 3.00
N ARG A 25 7.39 1.63 4.24
CA ARG A 25 7.88 2.87 4.83
C ARG A 25 9.19 2.63 5.58
N LYS A 26 10.08 3.62 5.51
CA LYS A 26 11.30 3.65 6.31
C LYS A 26 10.98 4.32 7.64
N VAL A 27 11.22 3.62 8.75
CA VAL A 27 10.98 4.12 10.11
C VAL A 27 12.28 4.02 10.90
N LYS A 28 12.57 5.03 11.72
CA LYS A 28 13.71 4.99 12.64
C LYS A 28 13.37 4.08 13.81
N HIS A 29 14.25 3.13 14.15
CA HIS A 29 14.09 2.34 15.36
C HIS A 29 14.15 3.27 16.59
N PRO A 30 13.19 3.18 17.53
CA PRO A 30 13.07 4.14 18.62
C PRO A 30 14.30 4.21 19.52
N LEU A 31 14.90 3.06 19.85
CA LEU A 31 16.09 2.99 20.70
C LEU A 31 17.40 3.21 19.92
N TYR A 32 17.71 2.32 18.97
CA TYR A 32 19.00 2.32 18.26
C TYR A 32 19.14 3.33 17.12
N GLY A 33 18.07 3.99 16.71
CA GLY A 33 18.12 4.97 15.63
C GLY A 33 18.42 4.42 14.22
N LYS A 34 18.58 3.09 14.06
CA LYS A 34 18.74 2.43 12.76
C LYS A 34 17.48 2.59 11.91
N ILE A 35 17.65 2.92 10.62
CA ILE A 35 16.54 3.01 9.68
C ILE A 35 16.12 1.59 9.29
N ILE A 36 14.88 1.22 9.62
CA ILE A 36 14.28 -0.08 9.30
C ILE A 36 13.16 0.09 8.29
N ARG A 37 12.97 -0.92 7.43
CA ARG A 37 11.80 -1.00 6.53
C ARG A 37 10.66 -1.65 7.29
N ARG A 38 9.48 -1.03 7.28
CA ARG A 38 8.22 -1.64 7.73
C ARG A 38 7.25 -1.67 6.56
N SER A 39 6.64 -2.81 6.34
CA SER A 39 5.60 -2.99 5.34
C SER A 39 4.23 -3.15 6.02
N LYS A 40 3.18 -2.67 5.36
CA LYS A 40 1.78 -2.90 5.76
C LYS A 40 0.94 -3.15 4.51
N LYS A 41 0.05 -4.14 4.58
CA LYS A 41 -0.92 -4.45 3.54
C LYS A 41 -2.18 -3.60 3.74
N TYR A 42 -2.71 -3.06 2.66
CA TYR A 42 -3.96 -2.31 2.60
C TYR A 42 -4.88 -2.96 1.57
N HIS A 43 -6.17 -2.98 1.88
CA HIS A 43 -7.20 -3.35 0.91
C HIS A 43 -7.67 -2.05 0.28
N ALA A 44 -7.55 -1.96 -1.04
CA ALA A 44 -8.01 -0.81 -1.82
C ALA A 44 -9.18 -1.25 -2.69
N HIS A 45 -10.16 -0.38 -2.82
CA HIS A 45 -11.31 -0.61 -3.67
C HIS A 45 -10.96 -0.24 -5.12
N ASP A 46 -11.31 -1.14 -6.04
CA ASP A 46 -11.18 -0.93 -7.48
C ASP A 46 -12.44 -1.47 -8.14
N GLU A 47 -13.28 -0.61 -8.74
CA GLU A 47 -14.53 -1.07 -9.35
C GLU A 47 -14.32 -1.77 -10.70
N ALA A 48 -13.24 -1.44 -11.41
CA ALA A 48 -13.00 -1.88 -12.78
C ALA A 48 -12.06 -3.10 -12.86
N ASN A 49 -11.49 -3.53 -11.72
CA ASN A 49 -10.48 -4.61 -11.65
C ASN A 49 -9.35 -4.38 -12.68
N GLU A 50 -8.92 -3.14 -12.83
CA GLU A 50 -7.92 -2.74 -13.82
C GLU A 50 -6.51 -3.07 -13.34
N TYR A 51 -6.28 -3.06 -12.02
CA TYR A 51 -4.94 -3.19 -11.44
C TYR A 51 -4.53 -4.64 -11.20
N LYS A 52 -3.37 -5.01 -11.73
CA LYS A 52 -2.85 -6.37 -11.63
C LYS A 52 -1.75 -6.50 -10.60
N ALA A 53 -1.52 -7.72 -10.13
CA ALA A 53 -0.41 -8.03 -9.24
C ALA A 53 0.94 -7.66 -9.88
N GLY A 54 1.78 -6.94 -9.13
CA GLY A 54 3.11 -6.47 -9.57
C GLY A 54 3.16 -5.00 -10.00
N GLU A 55 2.02 -4.33 -10.12
CA GLU A 55 1.97 -2.92 -10.49
C GLU A 55 2.15 -1.98 -9.29
N THR A 56 2.82 -0.85 -9.54
CA THR A 56 2.95 0.21 -8.53
C THR A 56 1.75 1.15 -8.61
N VAL A 57 0.97 1.18 -7.55
CA VAL A 57 -0.28 1.95 -7.47
C VAL A 57 -0.20 3.02 -6.38
N ARG A 58 -1.01 4.06 -6.55
CA ARG A 58 -1.18 5.14 -5.58
C ARG A 58 -2.58 5.04 -4.98
N ILE A 59 -2.65 4.84 -3.67
CA ILE A 59 -3.91 4.70 -2.93
C ILE A 59 -4.19 5.95 -2.11
N GLU A 60 -5.45 6.38 -2.08
CA GLU A 60 -5.91 7.54 -1.32
C GLU A 60 -6.82 7.09 -0.16
N GLU A 61 -6.65 7.72 0.99
CA GLU A 61 -7.55 7.53 2.14
C GLU A 61 -8.95 8.05 1.76
N THR A 62 -9.91 7.13 1.72
CA THR A 62 -11.31 7.40 1.39
C THR A 62 -12.20 7.12 2.60
#